data_AF-A0A0G1UCW2-F1
#
_entry.id   AF-A0A0G1UCW2-F1
#
_cell.length_a   1.000
_cell.length_b   1.000
_cell.length_c   1.000
_cell.angle_alpha   90.00
_cell.angle_beta   90.00
_cell.angle_gamma   90.00
#
_symmetry.space_group_name_H-M   'P 1'
#
loop_
_entity.id
_entity.type
_entity.pdbx_description
1 polymer ?
#
loop_
_entity_poly.entity_id
_entity_poly.type
_entity_poly.pdbx_seq_one_letter_code
_entity_poly.pdbx_strand_id
1 'polypeptide(L)'
;MFRSIQTRIIKRAQGLKSTALAQKNLDSVIRSFLAEEFGEVGQRLPFTVKLENKKLYVATQSKAAANELVLRSAKLARKMADNNFTIEAISVT
;
A
#
# COMPACT_ATOMS: atom_id res chain seq x y z
N MET A 1 37.20 16.80 -2.11
CA MET A 1 35.76 17.02 -2.38
C MET A 1 34.95 15.75 -2.71
N PHE A 2 35.53 14.54 -2.80
CA PHE A 2 34.80 13.31 -3.20
C PHE A 2 33.96 12.64 -2.10
N ARG A 3 34.24 12.88 -0.81
CA ARG A 3 33.51 12.23 0.30
C ARG A 3 32.02 12.65 0.36
N SER A 4 31.67 13.89 0.00
CA SER A 4 30.29 14.41 0.10
C SER A 4 29.32 13.80 -0.90
N ILE A 5 29.80 13.38 -2.08
CA ILE A 5 28.99 12.74 -3.12
C ILE A 5 28.67 11.30 -2.72
N GLN A 6 29.65 10.54 -2.22
CA GLN A 6 29.44 9.18 -1.72
C GLN A 6 28.44 9.15 -0.56
N THR A 7 28.54 10.07 0.41
CA THR A 7 27.57 10.11 1.52
C THR A 7 26.15 10.43 1.03
N ARG A 8 26.03 11.30 0.02
CA ARG A 8 24.74 11.64 -0.59
C ARG A 8 24.12 10.47 -1.35
N ILE A 9 24.93 9.68 -2.07
CA ILE A 9 24.49 8.47 -2.77
C ILE A 9 24.05 7.39 -1.77
N ILE A 10 24.81 7.16 -0.71
CA ILE A 10 24.48 6.17 0.33
C ILE A 10 23.16 6.53 1.03
N LYS A 11 22.96 7.81 1.40
CA LYS A 11 21.70 8.27 2.01
C LYS A 11 20.51 8.10 1.06
N ARG A 12 20.67 8.39 -0.23
CA ARG A 12 19.63 8.15 -1.25
C ARG A 12 19.33 6.66 -1.41
N ALA A 13 20.35 5.80 -1.49
CA ALA A 13 20.17 4.37 -1.60
C ALA A 13 19.50 3.76 -0.37
N GLN A 14 19.83 4.24 0.83
CA GLN A 14 19.16 3.84 2.07
C GLN A 14 17.69 4.28 2.10
N GLY A 15 17.39 5.51 1.68
CA GLY A 15 16.01 6.00 1.55
C GLY A 15 15.18 5.24 0.51
N LEU A 16 15.78 4.81 -0.59
CA LEU A 16 15.12 3.96 -1.58
C LEU A 16 14.82 2.56 -1.03
N LYS A 17 15.74 1.97 -0.26
CA LYS A 17 15.53 0.66 0.37
C LYS A 17 14.42 0.69 1.43
N SER A 18 14.37 1.73 2.26
CA SER A 18 13.29 1.88 3.26
C SER A 18 11.93 2.09 2.59
N THR A 19 11.87 2.87 1.51
CA THR A 19 10.63 3.10 0.75
C THR A 19 10.14 1.82 0.07
N ALA A 20 11.05 1.04 -0.53
CA ALA A 20 10.70 -0.23 -1.14
C ALA A 20 10.20 -1.27 -0.11
N LEU A 21 10.78 -1.30 1.08
CA LEU A 21 10.31 -2.17 2.17
C LEU A 21 8.93 -1.75 2.67
N ALA A 22 8.70 -0.44 2.85
CA ALA A 22 7.40 0.09 3.24
C ALA A 22 6.31 -0.23 2.19
N GLN A 23 6.65 -0.10 0.90
CA GLN A 23 5.74 -0.46 -0.19
C GLN A 23 5.42 -1.95 -0.20
N LYS A 24 6.42 -2.83 -0.02
CA LYS A 24 6.18 -4.29 0.07
C LYS A 24 5.27 -4.66 1.23
N ASN A 25 5.47 -4.02 2.39
CA ASN A 25 4.60 -4.24 3.54
C ASN A 25 3.17 -3.78 3.26
N LEU A 26 3.01 -2.60 2.64
CA LEU A 26 1.72 -2.08 2.21
C LEU A 26 1.02 -3.04 1.23
N ASP A 27 1.73 -3.49 0.19
CA ASP A 27 1.22 -4.45 -0.79
C ASP A 27 0.77 -5.75 -0.12
N SER A 28 1.54 -6.24 0.86
CA SER A 28 1.21 -7.44 1.62
C SER A 28 -0.07 -7.26 2.43
N VAL A 29 -0.24 -6.14 3.14
CA VAL A 29 -1.43 -5.87 3.95
C VAL A 29 -2.69 -5.80 3.09
N ILE A 30 -2.63 -5.10 1.95
CA ILE A 30 -3.75 -5.04 1.01
C ILE A 30 -4.04 -6.42 0.44
N ARG A 31 -3.02 -7.21 0.08
CA ARG A 31 -3.23 -8.55 -0.47
C ARG A 31 -3.86 -9.50 0.54
N SER A 32 -3.42 -9.45 1.80
CA SER A 32 -4.06 -10.21 2.88
C SER A 32 -5.51 -9.81 3.08
N PHE A 33 -5.81 -8.51 3.08
CA PHE A 33 -7.19 -8.03 3.15
C PHE A 33 -8.05 -8.52 1.98
N LEU A 34 -7.54 -8.42 0.75
CA LEU A 34 -8.24 -8.91 -0.44
C LEU A 34 -8.49 -10.42 -0.37
N ALA A 35 -7.50 -11.20 0.07
CA ALA A 35 -7.64 -12.65 0.22
C ALA A 35 -8.67 -13.03 1.29
N GLU A 36 -8.72 -12.29 2.41
CA GLU A 36 -9.68 -12.49 3.49
C GLU A 36 -11.11 -12.17 3.05
N GLU A 37 -11.32 -11.07 2.31
CA GLU A 37 -12.67 -10.62 1.95
C GLU A 37 -13.19 -11.22 0.63
N PHE A 38 -12.31 -11.64 -0.29
CA PHE A 38 -12.68 -12.14 -1.63
C PHE A 38 -12.17 -13.56 -1.95
N GLY A 39 -11.52 -14.25 -0.99
CA GLY A 39 -11.04 -15.61 -1.17
C GLY A 39 -10.01 -15.75 -2.31
N GLU A 40 -10.12 -16.81 -3.11
CA GLU A 40 -9.19 -17.09 -4.23
C GLU A 40 -9.13 -15.96 -5.26
N VAL A 41 -10.27 -15.27 -5.49
CA VAL A 41 -10.35 -14.15 -6.42
C VAL A 41 -9.49 -12.99 -5.92
N GLY A 42 -9.53 -12.71 -4.61
CA GLY A 42 -8.74 -11.66 -3.96
C GLY A 42 -7.23 -11.91 -4.03
N GLN A 43 -6.79 -13.16 -3.96
CA GLN A 43 -5.37 -13.51 -4.05
C GLN A 43 -4.77 -13.20 -5.43
N ARG A 44 -5.57 -13.40 -6.48
CA ARG A 44 -5.16 -13.23 -7.89
C ARG A 44 -5.47 -11.86 -8.46
N LEU A 45 -6.19 -11.02 -7.71
CA LEU A 45 -6.64 -9.73 -8.19
C LEU A 45 -5.45 -8.80 -8.47
N PRO A 46 -5.30 -8.27 -9.69
CA PRO A 46 -4.31 -7.24 -9.96
C PRO A 46 -4.74 -5.93 -9.28
N PHE A 47 -3.84 -5.37 -8.49
CA PHE A 47 -4.02 -4.08 -7.86
C PHE A 47 -2.69 -3.33 -7.78
N THR A 48 -2.77 -2.01 -7.64
CA THR A 48 -1.65 -1.15 -7.28
C THR A 48 -2.08 -0.33 -6.08
N VAL A 49 -1.21 -0.22 -5.06
CA VAL A 49 -1.50 0.60 -3.89
C VAL A 49 -0.41 1.64 -3.69
N LYS A 50 -0.79 2.84 -3.26
CA LYS A 50 0.13 3.90 -2.84
C LYS A 50 -0.39 4.56 -1.58
N LEU A 51 0.50 4.84 -0.64
CA LEU A 51 0.19 5.63 0.54
C LEU A 51 0.93 6.95 0.44
N GLU A 52 0.20 8.05 0.30
CA GLU A 52 0.77 9.40 0.18
C GLU A 52 -0.02 10.37 1.05
N ASN A 53 0.66 11.15 1.89
CA ASN A 53 0.03 12.13 2.80
C ASN A 53 -1.12 11.54 3.62
N LYS A 54 -0.93 10.33 4.16
CA LYS A 54 -1.94 9.53 4.90
C LYS A 54 -3.19 9.19 4.09
N LYS A 55 -3.18 9.38 2.77
CA LYS A 55 -4.24 8.93 1.87
C LYS A 55 -3.81 7.64 1.20
N LEU A 56 -4.65 6.62 1.32
CA LEU A 56 -4.45 5.33 0.69
C LEU A 56 -5.12 5.35 -0.70
N TYR A 57 -4.33 5.17 -1.74
CA TYR A 57 -4.81 5.04 -3.11
C TYR A 57 -4.74 3.57 -3.51
N VAL A 58 -5.87 2.96 -3.82
CA VAL A 58 -5.95 1.57 -4.30
C VAL A 58 -6.52 1.61 -5.71
N ALA A 59 -5.71 1.21 -6.69
CA ALA A 59 -6.11 1.08 -8.07
C ALA A 59 -6.35 -0.39 -8.42
N THR A 60 -7.49 -0.71 -9.02
CA THR A 60 -7.79 -2.07 -9.50
C THR A 60 -8.45 -2.04 -10.87
N GLN A 61 -8.17 -3.05 -11.70
CA GLN A 61 -8.79 -3.18 -13.01
C GLN A 61 -10.23 -3.69 -12.94
N SER A 62 -10.66 -4.23 -11.79
CA SER A 62 -12.00 -4.79 -11.62
C SER A 62 -12.92 -3.80 -10.91
N LYS A 63 -13.94 -3.33 -11.63
CA LYS A 63 -14.99 -2.44 -11.07
C LYS A 63 -15.73 -3.10 -9.90
N ALA A 64 -15.94 -4.41 -9.95
CA ALA A 64 -16.56 -5.15 -8.85
C ALA A 64 -15.68 -5.13 -7.59
N ALA A 65 -14.37 -5.36 -7.75
CA ALA A 65 -13.43 -5.28 -6.64
C ALA A 65 -13.30 -3.84 -6.10
N ALA A 66 -13.32 -2.83 -6.98
CA ALA A 66 -13.31 -1.43 -6.56
C ALA A 66 -14.54 -1.09 -5.71
N ASN A 67 -15.74 -1.49 -6.15
CA ASN A 67 -16.98 -1.28 -5.39
C ASN A 67 -16.94 -1.96 -4.02
N GLU A 68 -16.50 -3.21 -3.97
CA GLU A 68 -16.40 -3.93 -2.71
C GLU A 68 -15.32 -3.34 -1.77
N LEU A 69 -14.20 -2.86 -2.31
CA LEU A 69 -13.19 -2.14 -1.55
C LEU A 69 -13.74 -0.86 -0.91
N VAL A 70 -14.58 -0.13 -1.65
CA VAL A 70 -15.28 1.06 -1.13
C VAL A 70 -16.27 0.66 -0.02
N LEU A 71 -17.08 -0.37 -0.25
CA LEU A 71 -18.05 -0.88 0.74
C LEU A 71 -17.36 -1.36 2.03
N ARG A 72 -16.17 -1.95 1.90
CA ARG A 72 -15.38 -2.49 3.03
C ARG A 72 -14.26 -1.56 3.48
N SER A 73 -14.29 -0.29 3.07
CA SER A 73 -13.27 0.72 3.37
C SER A 73 -13.03 0.91 4.87
N ALA A 74 -14.09 0.81 5.70
CA ALA A 74 -13.95 0.88 7.15
C ALA A 74 -13.15 -0.30 7.74
N LYS A 75 -13.34 -1.52 7.21
CA LYS A 75 -12.56 -2.70 7.61
C LYS A 75 -11.11 -2.58 7.14
N LEU A 76 -10.92 -2.09 5.92
CA LEU A 76 -9.60 -1.83 5.37
C LEU A 76 -8.85 -0.81 6.24
N ALA A 77 -9.51 0.27 6.66
CA ALA A 77 -8.90 1.26 7.55
C ALA A 77 -8.46 0.67 8.89
N ARG A 78 -9.27 -0.21 9.48
CA ARG A 78 -8.88 -0.95 10.69
C ARG A 78 -7.67 -1.84 10.46
N LYS A 79 -7.68 -2.64 9.38
CA LYS A 79 -6.55 -3.51 9.03
C LYS A 79 -5.25 -2.72 8.83
N MET A 80 -5.35 -1.53 8.23
CA MET A 80 -4.22 -0.62 8.08
C MET A 80 -3.72 -0.10 9.43
N ALA A 81 -4.62 0.31 10.33
CA ALA A 81 -4.26 0.73 11.68
C ALA A 81 -3.59 -0.39 12.49
N ASP A 82 -4.11 -1.63 12.41
CA ASP A 82 -3.53 -2.82 13.06
C ASP A 82 -2.10 -3.12 12.57
N ASN A 83 -1.77 -2.68 11.35
CA ASN A 83 -0.44 -2.80 10.75
C ASN A 83 0.39 -1.51 10.85
N ASN A 84 0.05 -0.61 11.79
CA ASN A 84 0.73 0.66 12.05
C ASN A 84 0.71 1.66 10.88
N PHE A 85 -0.24 1.54 9.95
CA PHE A 85 -0.46 2.54 8.91
C PHE A 85 -1.57 3.50 9.33
N THR A 86 -1.19 4.76 9.59
CA THR A 86 -2.18 5.84 9.83
C THR A 86 -2.72 6.34 8.50
N ILE A 87 -4.03 6.20 8.31
CA ILE A 87 -4.72 6.68 7.11
C ILE A 87 -5.88 7.62 7.50
N GLU A 88 -6.06 8.69 6.75
CA GLU A 88 -7.14 9.67 6.93
C GLU A 88 -8.24 9.51 5.86
N ALA A 89 -7.88 9.01 4.67
CA ALA A 89 -8.82 8.76 3.59
C ALA A 89 -8.38 7.58 2.71
N ILE A 90 -9.36 6.91 2.09
CA ILE A 90 -9.14 5.85 1.10
C ILE A 90 -9.76 6.33 -0.22
N SER A 91 -8.97 6.29 -1.28
CA SER A 91 -9.39 6.58 -2.65
C SER A 91 -9.21 5.32 -3.49
N VAL A 92 -10.31 4.82 -4.06
CA VAL A 92 -10.31 3.62 -4.90
C VAL A 92 -10.56 4.05 -6.35
N THR A 93 -9.69 3.63 -7.27
CA THR A 93 -9.74 4.00 -8.70
C THR A 93 -9.74 2.77 -9.61
#